data_AF-A0A9E4I349-F1
#
_entry.id   AF-A0A9E4I349-F1
#
_cell.length_a   1.000
_cell.length_b   1.000
_cell.length_c   1.000
_cell.angle_alpha   90.00
_cell.angle_beta   90.00
_cell.angle_gamma   90.00
#
_symmetry.space_group_name_H-M   'P 1'
#
loop_
_entity.id
_entity.type
_entity.pdbx_description
1 polymer ?
#
loop_
_entity_poly.entity_id
_entity_poly.type
_entity_poly.pdbx_seq_one_letter_code
_entity_poly.pdbx_strand_id
1 'polypeptide(L)'
;MIITEGKTMTRERINPETLKQNRNRAGLSQQGLADVSGVSKKTIARIEAGKSSANTNTVRRLAEALDAKPEELSGQSGLDEREKRLSGFRTLKAPIHDNTELAFQMVEKHYGIPPRTQVVLAPLLAAILAEGSLAWRRQKLEVAEEAADTLMGADYGHRLFVVGGGSAKEGVGAEWESLEQRDVFGEKVMECAADDMGVDPEPTDPFTEYLRHLARQFGTERINVLQEHMTDEIDLWGTSAQFGAWSSLSYSINPEELDRLTGGDFWAGMALKRGHVKISDIPEDLLDDDASDKRIEWLGNKIPQDERDEIQARADEIYASF
;
A
#
# COMPACT_ATOMS: atom_id res chain seq x y z
N MET A 1 32.66 -8.80 -59.33
CA MET A 1 31.36 -9.07 -59.96
C MET A 1 30.37 -9.26 -58.82
N ILE A 2 29.32 -8.43 -58.82
CA ILE A 2 28.39 -8.05 -57.74
C ILE A 2 28.10 -9.14 -56.70
N ILE A 3 28.47 -8.88 -55.43
CA ILE A 3 27.93 -9.59 -54.27
C ILE A 3 26.71 -8.78 -53.81
N THR A 4 25.53 -9.37 -53.93
CA THR A 4 24.24 -8.78 -53.54
C THR A 4 24.13 -8.81 -52.00
N GLU A 5 24.03 -7.63 -51.37
CA GLU A 5 23.80 -7.50 -49.94
C GLU A 5 22.40 -8.03 -49.56
N GLY A 6 22.36 -9.16 -48.85
CA GLY A 6 21.17 -9.66 -48.19
C GLY A 6 20.86 -8.84 -46.94
N LYS A 7 19.92 -7.88 -47.06
CA LYS A 7 19.36 -7.09 -45.95
C LYS A 7 18.80 -8.01 -44.85
N THR A 8 19.52 -8.15 -43.74
CA THR A 8 19.04 -8.86 -42.55
C THR A 8 17.85 -8.09 -41.96
N MET A 9 16.64 -8.64 -42.11
CA MET A 9 15.41 -8.07 -41.53
C MET A 9 15.44 -8.22 -40.01
N THR A 10 15.77 -7.15 -39.31
CA THR A 10 15.73 -7.05 -37.84
C THR A 10 14.30 -7.36 -37.37
N ARG A 11 14.10 -8.40 -36.56
CA ARG A 11 12.80 -8.70 -35.95
C ARG A 11 12.63 -7.83 -34.70
N GLU A 12 11.85 -6.76 -34.79
CA GLU A 12 11.39 -6.00 -33.63
C GLU A 12 10.36 -6.81 -32.83
N ARG A 13 10.54 -6.87 -31.52
CA ARG A 13 9.59 -7.51 -30.61
C ARG A 13 8.49 -6.51 -30.24
N ILE A 14 7.24 -6.83 -30.59
CA ILE A 14 6.05 -6.15 -30.04
C ILE A 14 5.79 -6.71 -28.64
N ASN A 15 5.46 -5.84 -27.68
CA ASN A 15 4.95 -6.28 -26.39
C ASN A 15 3.46 -6.67 -26.52
N PRO A 16 3.10 -7.94 -26.24
CA PRO A 16 1.73 -8.43 -26.39
C PRO A 16 0.69 -7.61 -25.62
N GLU A 17 1.00 -7.22 -24.38
CA GLU A 17 0.08 -6.48 -23.51
C GLU A 17 -0.10 -5.04 -23.98
N THR A 18 0.99 -4.39 -24.41
CA THR A 18 0.92 -3.02 -24.93
C THR A 18 0.07 -2.94 -26.21
N LEU A 19 0.19 -3.93 -27.10
CA LEU A 19 -0.66 -4.01 -28.28
C LEU A 19 -2.14 -4.18 -27.91
N LYS A 20 -2.45 -5.07 -26.96
CA LYS A 20 -3.81 -5.34 -26.48
C LYS A 20 -4.43 -4.11 -25.81
N GLN A 21 -3.67 -3.41 -24.98
CA GLN A 21 -4.09 -2.18 -24.31
C GLN A 21 -4.39 -1.05 -25.31
N ASN A 22 -3.48 -0.79 -26.26
CA ASN A 22 -3.70 0.24 -27.28
C ASN A 22 -4.90 -0.08 -28.18
N ARG A 23 -5.09 -1.36 -28.54
CA ARG A 23 -6.26 -1.81 -29.29
C ARG A 23 -7.56 -1.54 -28.53
N ASN A 24 -7.61 -1.88 -27.25
CA ASN A 24 -8.77 -1.65 -26.40
C ASN A 24 -9.06 -0.14 -26.23
N ARG A 25 -8.01 0.68 -26.05
CA ARG A 25 -8.13 2.15 -25.97
C ARG A 25 -8.70 2.76 -27.25
N ALA A 26 -8.36 2.18 -28.41
CA ALA A 26 -8.90 2.57 -29.71
C ALA A 26 -10.33 2.03 -29.97
N GLY A 27 -10.92 1.27 -29.03
CA GLY A 27 -12.25 0.68 -29.19
C GLY A 27 -12.32 -0.42 -30.26
N LEU A 28 -11.18 -0.99 -30.66
CA LEU A 28 -11.10 -1.95 -31.76
C LEU A 28 -11.17 -3.39 -31.25
N SER A 29 -11.93 -4.25 -31.94
CA SER A 29 -11.79 -5.70 -31.78
C SER A 29 -10.52 -6.18 -32.50
N GLN A 30 -10.06 -7.41 -32.25
CA GLN A 30 -8.94 -8.00 -33.03
C GLN A 30 -9.24 -8.01 -34.54
N GLN A 31 -10.52 -8.17 -34.91
CA GLN A 31 -10.94 -8.06 -36.31
C GLN A 31 -10.90 -6.60 -36.77
N GLY A 32 -11.38 -5.65 -35.97
CA GLY A 32 -11.32 -4.23 -36.30
C GLY A 32 -9.89 -3.74 -36.51
N LEU A 33 -8.94 -4.15 -35.66
CA LEU A 33 -7.53 -3.85 -35.86
C LEU A 33 -6.96 -4.54 -37.10
N ALA A 34 -7.41 -5.75 -37.42
CA ALA A 34 -7.01 -6.45 -38.64
C ALA A 34 -7.45 -5.69 -39.89
N ASP A 35 -8.67 -5.16 -39.87
CA ASP A 35 -9.26 -4.43 -41.00
C ASP A 35 -8.54 -3.10 -41.23
N VAL A 36 -8.21 -2.36 -40.15
CA VAL A 36 -7.53 -1.05 -40.23
C VAL A 36 -6.04 -1.20 -40.54
N SER A 37 -5.33 -2.14 -39.91
CA SER A 37 -3.89 -2.35 -40.13
C SER A 37 -3.58 -3.18 -41.38
N GLY A 38 -4.56 -3.94 -41.88
CA GLY A 38 -4.42 -4.97 -42.90
C GLY A 38 -3.49 -6.14 -42.50
N VAL A 39 -3.22 -6.30 -41.20
CA VAL A 39 -2.53 -7.46 -40.63
C VAL A 39 -3.58 -8.51 -40.31
N SER A 40 -3.32 -9.79 -40.61
CA SER A 40 -4.35 -10.82 -40.40
C SER A 40 -4.75 -10.92 -38.93
N LYS A 41 -6.06 -11.11 -38.64
CA LYS A 41 -6.58 -11.35 -37.28
C LYS A 41 -5.81 -12.48 -36.57
N LYS A 42 -5.45 -13.54 -37.31
CA LYS A 42 -4.66 -14.66 -36.80
C LYS A 42 -3.27 -14.22 -36.34
N THR A 43 -2.62 -13.33 -37.08
CA THR A 43 -1.32 -12.75 -36.71
C THR A 43 -1.45 -11.88 -35.46
N ILE A 44 -2.45 -10.99 -35.41
CA ILE A 44 -2.73 -10.14 -34.25
C ILE A 44 -2.97 -11.00 -33.00
N ALA A 45 -3.86 -11.99 -33.08
CA ALA A 45 -4.14 -12.89 -31.96
C ALA A 45 -2.90 -13.66 -31.48
N ARG A 46 -2.00 -14.06 -32.39
CA ARG A 46 -0.73 -14.71 -32.00
C ARG A 46 0.26 -13.74 -31.38
N ILE A 47 0.29 -12.48 -31.81
CA ILE A 47 1.14 -11.44 -31.20
C ILE A 47 0.61 -11.10 -29.80
N GLU A 48 -0.70 -10.87 -29.65
CA GLU A 48 -1.34 -10.61 -28.34
C GLU A 48 -1.21 -11.80 -27.37
N ALA A 49 -1.11 -13.02 -27.87
CA ALA A 49 -0.85 -14.21 -27.04
C ALA A 49 0.65 -14.47 -26.77
N GLY A 50 1.57 -13.61 -27.25
CA GLY A 50 3.02 -13.80 -27.10
C GLY A 50 3.60 -14.96 -27.94
N LYS A 51 2.82 -15.55 -28.85
CA LYS A 51 3.16 -16.75 -29.64
C LYS A 51 3.79 -16.44 -31.00
N SER A 52 4.01 -15.17 -31.33
CA SER A 52 4.66 -14.74 -32.58
C SER A 52 5.35 -13.40 -32.40
N SER A 53 6.56 -13.27 -32.93
CA SER A 53 7.17 -11.96 -33.17
C SER A 53 6.62 -11.35 -34.47
N ALA A 54 6.57 -10.03 -34.52
CA ALA A 54 6.23 -9.27 -35.72
C ALA A 54 7.51 -8.89 -36.47
N ASN A 55 7.42 -8.66 -37.78
CA ASN A 55 8.51 -7.99 -38.51
C ASN A 55 8.29 -6.48 -38.50
N THR A 56 9.32 -5.68 -38.81
CA THR A 56 9.26 -4.20 -38.81
C THR A 56 8.09 -3.66 -39.62
N ASN A 57 7.74 -4.30 -40.75
CA ASN A 57 6.60 -3.87 -41.56
C ASN A 57 5.25 -4.11 -40.85
N THR A 58 5.11 -5.21 -40.11
CA THR A 58 3.92 -5.51 -39.30
C THR A 58 3.82 -4.56 -38.11
N VAL A 59 4.95 -4.28 -37.45
CA VAL A 59 5.02 -3.30 -36.34
C VAL A 59 4.53 -1.94 -36.82
N ARG A 60 5.08 -1.43 -37.92
CA ARG A 60 4.71 -0.13 -38.49
C ARG A 60 3.23 -0.05 -38.83
N ARG A 61 2.67 -1.07 -39.47
CA ARG A 61 1.25 -1.10 -39.86
C ARG A 61 0.30 -1.14 -38.67
N LEU A 62 0.67 -1.88 -37.61
CA LEU A 62 -0.10 -1.89 -36.37
C LEU A 62 0.00 -0.54 -35.65
N ALA A 63 1.17 0.12 -35.70
CA ALA A 63 1.41 1.42 -35.09
C ALA A 63 0.59 2.51 -35.80
N GLU A 64 0.65 2.56 -37.13
CA GLU A 64 -0.15 3.46 -37.98
C GLU A 64 -1.65 3.29 -37.73
N ALA A 65 -2.14 2.05 -37.59
CA ALA A 65 -3.55 1.76 -37.33
C ALA A 65 -4.03 2.15 -35.92
N LEU A 66 -3.12 2.26 -34.96
CA LEU A 66 -3.41 2.59 -33.56
C LEU A 66 -3.04 4.03 -33.20
N ASP A 67 -2.63 4.84 -34.19
CA ASP A 67 -2.08 6.19 -34.02
C ASP A 67 -0.98 6.22 -32.93
N ALA A 68 -0.11 5.21 -32.97
CA ALA A 68 0.99 5.00 -32.04
C ALA A 68 2.32 5.00 -32.80
N LYS A 69 3.42 5.21 -32.08
CA LYS A 69 4.75 5.03 -32.68
C LYS A 69 5.17 3.55 -32.65
N PRO A 70 5.94 3.05 -33.64
CA PRO A 70 6.46 1.66 -33.62
C PRO A 70 7.17 1.28 -32.32
N GLU A 71 7.88 2.23 -31.72
CA GLU A 71 8.62 2.08 -30.47
C GLU A 71 7.66 1.86 -29.28
N GLU A 72 6.49 2.51 -29.30
CA GLU A 72 5.46 2.38 -28.26
C GLU A 72 4.83 0.98 -28.27
N LEU A 73 4.72 0.34 -29.43
CA LEU A 73 4.23 -1.05 -29.51
C LEU A 73 5.27 -2.08 -29.06
N SER A 74 6.55 -1.74 -29.06
CA SER A 74 7.63 -2.68 -28.73
C SER A 74 7.77 -3.00 -27.23
N GLY A 75 6.98 -2.33 -26.38
CA GLY A 75 7.14 -2.40 -24.92
C GLY A 75 8.39 -1.68 -24.42
N GLN A 76 9.14 -0.99 -25.30
CA GLN A 76 10.03 0.09 -24.89
C GLN A 76 9.20 1.35 -24.59
N SER A 77 8.17 1.22 -23.74
CA SER A 77 7.61 2.36 -23.01
C SER A 77 8.37 2.60 -21.70
N GLY A 78 9.65 2.21 -21.65
CA GLY A 78 10.58 3.01 -20.90
C GLY A 78 10.85 4.22 -21.78
N LEU A 79 10.23 5.37 -21.46
CA LEU A 79 10.92 6.65 -21.73
C LEU A 79 12.41 6.38 -21.50
N ASP A 80 13.27 6.71 -22.48
CA ASP A 80 14.72 6.61 -22.29
C ASP A 80 15.04 7.23 -20.91
N GLU A 81 15.97 6.68 -20.13
CA GLU A 81 16.35 7.28 -18.85
C GLU A 81 16.65 8.78 -18.98
N ARG A 82 17.12 9.22 -20.16
CA ARG A 82 17.23 10.63 -20.53
C ARG A 82 15.87 11.34 -20.64
N GLU A 83 14.89 10.74 -21.30
CA GLU A 83 13.53 11.29 -21.43
C GLU A 83 12.77 11.27 -20.10
N LYS A 84 12.92 10.24 -19.26
CA LYS A 84 12.43 10.24 -17.86
C LYS A 84 13.06 11.37 -17.07
N ARG A 85 14.37 11.58 -17.21
CA ARG A 85 15.08 12.68 -16.55
C ARG A 85 14.57 14.04 -17.02
N LEU A 86 14.40 14.23 -18.33
CA LEU A 86 13.93 15.47 -18.94
C LEU A 86 12.46 15.78 -18.62
N SER A 87 11.62 14.76 -18.51
CA SER A 87 10.22 14.88 -18.11
C SER A 87 10.01 14.95 -16.59
N GLY A 88 11.08 14.81 -15.80
CA GLY A 88 11.01 14.82 -14.34
C GLY A 88 10.50 13.52 -13.71
N PHE A 89 10.15 12.50 -14.50
CA PHE A 89 9.75 11.20 -13.96
C PHE A 89 10.93 10.51 -13.24
N ARG A 90 10.62 9.89 -12.11
CA ARG A 90 11.54 9.06 -11.32
C ARG A 90 10.81 7.77 -10.94
N THR A 91 11.53 6.65 -10.98
CA THR A 91 11.02 5.39 -10.44
C THR A 91 11.26 5.37 -8.93
N LEU A 92 10.20 5.19 -8.15
CA LEU A 92 10.32 4.90 -6.72
C LEU A 92 10.68 3.42 -6.56
N LYS A 93 11.87 3.13 -6.02
CA LYS A 93 12.30 1.78 -5.67
C LYS A 93 12.24 1.65 -4.16
N ALA A 94 11.15 1.11 -3.64
CA ALA A 94 11.00 0.81 -2.23
C ALA A 94 10.32 -0.57 -2.10
N PRO A 95 10.80 -1.47 -1.24
CA PRO A 95 10.00 -2.61 -0.83
C PRO A 95 8.75 -2.08 -0.12
N ILE A 96 7.59 -2.63 -0.46
CA ILE A 96 6.33 -2.34 0.22
C ILE A 96 5.94 -3.56 1.04
N HIS A 97 5.33 -3.32 2.20
CA HIS A 97 4.79 -4.41 3.03
C HIS A 97 3.60 -5.05 2.32
N ASP A 98 3.42 -6.35 2.50
CA ASP A 98 2.39 -7.22 1.89
C ASP A 98 1.03 -6.50 1.74
N ASN A 99 0.43 -6.06 2.86
CA ASN A 99 -0.90 -5.44 2.89
C ASN A 99 -1.01 -4.10 2.14
N THR A 100 0.12 -3.45 1.81
CA THR A 100 0.13 -2.14 1.13
C THR A 100 -0.44 -2.24 -0.27
N GLU A 101 -0.17 -3.32 -0.99
CA GLU A 101 -0.69 -3.50 -2.35
C GLU A 101 -2.22 -3.69 -2.33
N LEU A 102 -2.73 -4.43 -1.35
CA LEU A 102 -4.17 -4.58 -1.15
C LEU A 102 -4.81 -3.24 -0.80
N ALA A 103 -4.20 -2.45 0.08
CA ALA A 103 -4.70 -1.13 0.44
C ALA A 103 -4.80 -0.19 -0.78
N PHE A 104 -3.78 -0.17 -1.66
CA PHE A 104 -3.84 0.58 -2.91
C PHE A 104 -5.05 0.20 -3.77
N GLN A 105 -5.30 -1.11 -3.92
CA GLN A 105 -6.43 -1.63 -4.68
C GLN A 105 -7.77 -1.27 -4.04
N MET A 106 -7.89 -1.34 -2.71
CA MET A 106 -9.12 -0.96 -2.01
C MET A 106 -9.43 0.52 -2.14
N VAL A 107 -8.41 1.38 -2.07
CA VAL A 107 -8.58 2.83 -2.28
C VAL A 107 -8.99 3.13 -3.72
N GLU A 108 -8.38 2.46 -4.70
CA GLU A 108 -8.77 2.61 -6.11
C GLU A 108 -10.20 2.14 -6.34
N LYS A 109 -10.57 0.95 -5.85
CA LYS A 109 -11.90 0.38 -6.02
C LYS A 109 -12.99 1.24 -5.39
N HIS A 110 -12.74 1.76 -4.19
CA HIS A 110 -13.78 2.43 -3.41
C HIS A 110 -13.84 3.94 -3.65
N TYR A 111 -12.70 4.59 -3.92
CA TYR A 111 -12.61 6.04 -4.08
C TYR A 111 -12.21 6.47 -5.50
N GLY A 112 -11.87 5.54 -6.39
CA GLY A 112 -11.47 5.85 -7.77
C GLY A 112 -10.08 6.48 -7.90
N ILE A 113 -9.25 6.42 -6.84
CA ILE A 113 -7.91 7.02 -6.82
C ILE A 113 -6.88 5.96 -7.18
N PRO A 114 -6.27 5.99 -8.39
CA PRO A 114 -5.36 4.93 -8.81
C PRO A 114 -4.04 4.97 -8.02
N PRO A 115 -3.32 3.84 -7.87
CA PRO A 115 -2.11 3.73 -7.05
C PRO A 115 -1.04 4.78 -7.39
N ARG A 116 -0.88 5.10 -8.67
CA ARG A 116 0.05 6.16 -9.12
C ARG A 116 -0.29 7.51 -8.49
N THR A 117 -1.57 7.88 -8.45
CA THR A 117 -2.03 9.14 -7.84
C THR A 117 -1.85 9.10 -6.33
N GLN A 118 -2.14 7.95 -5.69
CA GLN A 118 -1.92 7.75 -4.26
C GLN A 118 -0.44 7.99 -3.90
N VAL A 119 0.51 7.42 -4.66
CA VAL A 119 1.95 7.63 -4.47
C VAL A 119 2.37 9.08 -4.69
N VAL A 120 1.81 9.77 -5.70
CA VAL A 120 2.10 11.18 -5.96
C VAL A 120 1.59 12.08 -4.82
N LEU A 121 0.43 11.75 -4.26
CA LEU A 121 -0.17 12.51 -3.15
C LEU A 121 0.44 12.17 -1.79
N ALA A 122 1.09 11.00 -1.65
CA ALA A 122 1.58 10.50 -0.36
C ALA A 122 2.44 11.51 0.43
N PRO A 123 3.42 12.23 -0.15
CA PRO A 123 4.20 13.22 0.60
C PRO A 123 3.37 14.39 1.12
N LEU A 124 2.39 14.85 0.33
CA LEU A 124 1.49 15.94 0.72
C LEU A 124 0.55 15.48 1.85
N LEU A 125 -0.06 14.31 1.71
CA LEU A 125 -0.94 13.72 2.72
C LEU A 125 -0.18 13.47 4.03
N ALA A 126 1.03 12.91 3.95
CA ALA A 126 1.88 12.69 5.12
C ALA A 126 2.21 14.00 5.85
N ALA A 127 2.59 15.05 5.13
CA ALA A 127 2.86 16.36 5.73
C ALA A 127 1.60 16.97 6.39
N ILE A 128 0.45 16.90 5.74
CA ILE A 128 -0.82 17.40 6.31
C ILE A 128 -1.19 16.63 7.58
N LEU A 129 -1.07 15.30 7.55
CA LEU A 129 -1.38 14.46 8.71
C LEU A 129 -0.41 14.71 9.86
N ALA A 130 0.89 14.89 9.58
CA ALA A 130 1.89 15.22 10.58
C ALA A 130 1.60 16.58 11.26
N GLU A 131 1.34 17.63 10.48
CA GLU A 131 0.97 18.94 11.03
C GLU A 131 -0.34 18.89 11.82
N GLY A 132 -1.31 18.10 11.34
CA GLY A 132 -2.56 17.84 12.05
C GLY A 132 -2.34 17.16 13.39
N SER A 133 -1.45 16.15 13.45
CA SER A 133 -1.07 15.47 14.70
C SER A 133 -0.43 16.44 15.69
N LEU A 134 0.53 17.26 15.24
CA LEU A 134 1.19 18.27 16.07
C LEU A 134 0.19 19.29 16.62
N ALA A 135 -0.75 19.75 15.80
CA ALA A 135 -1.80 20.67 16.23
C ALA A 135 -2.75 20.04 17.25
N TRP A 136 -3.15 18.79 17.02
CA TRP A 136 -4.02 18.03 17.92
C TRP A 136 -3.36 17.81 19.30
N ARG A 137 -2.08 17.43 19.32
CA ARG A 137 -1.32 17.29 20.57
C ARG A 137 -1.19 18.60 21.33
N ARG A 138 -0.89 19.71 20.62
CA ARG A 138 -0.83 21.04 21.24
C ARG A 138 -2.14 21.39 21.98
N GLN A 139 -3.29 21.15 21.34
CA GLN A 139 -4.59 21.40 21.97
C GLN A 139 -4.80 20.54 23.24
N LYS A 140 -4.38 19.27 23.20
CA LYS A 140 -4.48 18.38 24.37
C LYS A 140 -3.55 18.83 25.50
N LEU A 141 -2.36 19.32 25.14
CA LEU A 141 -1.36 19.76 26.07
C LEU A 141 -1.78 21.01 26.84
N GLU A 142 -2.44 21.96 26.18
CA GLU A 142 -3.02 23.15 26.83
C GLU A 142 -4.01 22.76 27.95
N VAL A 143 -4.85 21.75 27.71
CA VAL A 143 -5.79 21.23 28.72
C VAL A 143 -5.07 20.55 29.88
N ALA A 144 -4.02 19.78 29.58
CA ALA A 144 -3.20 19.11 30.59
C ALA A 144 -2.46 20.12 31.48
N GLU A 145 -1.96 21.20 30.90
CA GLU A 145 -1.29 22.27 31.62
C GLU A 145 -2.22 22.98 32.62
N GLU A 146 -3.43 23.35 32.19
CA GLU A 146 -4.45 23.95 33.07
C GLU A 146 -4.83 23.03 34.23
N ALA A 147 -4.97 21.73 33.96
CA ALA A 147 -5.24 20.74 35.00
C ALA A 147 -4.09 20.63 36.01
N ALA A 148 -2.84 20.66 35.54
CA ALA A 148 -1.66 20.64 36.40
C ALA A 148 -1.57 21.89 37.29
N ASP A 149 -1.82 23.08 36.73
CA ASP A 149 -1.88 24.34 37.49
C ASP A 149 -2.98 24.31 38.56
N THR A 150 -4.13 23.73 38.23
CA THR A 150 -5.24 23.56 39.18
C THR A 150 -4.84 22.65 40.35
N LEU A 151 -4.15 21.54 40.10
CA LEU A 151 -3.66 20.63 41.14
C LEU A 151 -2.64 21.29 42.05
N MET A 152 -1.71 22.08 41.50
CA MET A 152 -0.72 22.82 42.28
C MET A 152 -1.34 23.96 43.10
N GLY A 153 -2.40 24.59 42.58
CA GLY A 153 -3.12 25.68 43.23
C GLY A 153 -4.12 25.24 44.32
N ALA A 154 -4.31 23.93 44.54
CA ALA A 154 -5.21 23.41 45.57
C ALA A 154 -4.66 23.66 46.99
N ASP A 155 -4.92 24.84 47.53
CA ASP A 155 -4.45 25.39 48.82
C ASP A 155 -5.07 24.74 50.08
N TYR A 156 -5.09 23.41 50.16
CA TYR A 156 -5.77 22.68 51.25
C TYR A 156 -4.96 21.54 51.88
N GLY A 157 -3.64 21.64 51.91
CA GLY A 157 -2.80 20.70 52.68
C GLY A 157 -2.65 19.29 52.07
N HIS A 158 -3.10 19.11 50.83
CA HIS A 158 -2.99 17.84 50.11
C HIS A 158 -1.65 17.76 49.33
N ARG A 159 -0.56 17.50 50.07
CA ARG A 159 0.80 17.44 49.51
C ARG A 159 0.95 16.53 48.29
N LEU A 160 0.18 15.43 48.25
CA LEU A 160 0.22 14.48 47.13
C LEU A 160 -0.33 15.08 45.82
N PHE A 161 -1.32 16.00 45.88
CA PHE A 161 -1.82 16.66 44.66
C PHE A 161 -0.85 17.70 44.14
N VAL A 162 -0.14 18.42 45.02
CA VAL A 162 0.91 19.36 44.60
C VAL A 162 2.08 18.61 43.94
N VAL A 163 2.48 17.47 44.49
CA VAL A 163 3.50 16.60 43.89
C VAL A 163 3.03 16.07 42.54
N GLY A 164 1.81 15.53 42.46
CA GLY A 164 1.25 15.05 41.18
C GLY A 164 1.11 16.15 40.13
N GLY A 165 0.71 17.36 40.52
CA GLY A 165 0.65 18.53 39.63
C GLY A 165 2.03 18.97 39.15
N GLY A 166 3.05 18.90 40.02
CA GLY A 166 4.45 19.17 39.66
C GLY A 166 4.97 18.17 38.62
N SER A 167 4.77 16.86 38.84
CA SER A 167 5.16 15.83 37.86
C SER A 167 4.38 15.96 36.55
N ALA A 168 3.10 16.35 36.60
CA ALA A 168 2.33 16.64 35.41
C ALA A 168 2.90 17.85 34.63
N LYS A 169 3.34 18.91 35.33
CA LYS A 169 4.02 20.06 34.70
C LYS A 169 5.35 19.69 34.06
N GLU A 170 6.14 18.82 34.69
CA GLU A 170 7.38 18.30 34.10
C GLU A 170 7.09 17.53 32.80
N GLY A 171 6.11 16.63 32.81
CA GLY A 171 5.66 15.93 31.61
C GLY A 171 5.14 16.87 30.52
N VAL A 172 4.38 17.91 30.90
CA VAL A 172 3.91 18.95 29.97
C VAL A 172 5.09 19.69 29.32
N GLY A 173 6.11 20.05 30.09
CA GLY A 173 7.32 20.69 29.58
C GLY A 173 8.06 19.81 28.56
N ALA A 174 8.23 18.52 28.86
CA ALA A 174 8.85 17.58 27.94
C ALA A 174 8.06 17.40 26.63
N GLU A 175 6.72 17.33 26.71
CA GLU A 175 5.87 17.26 25.51
C GLU A 175 5.95 18.55 24.68
N TRP A 176 6.03 19.73 25.31
CA TRP A 176 6.24 21.00 24.59
C TRP A 176 7.56 20.99 23.80
N GLU A 177 8.64 20.50 24.41
CA GLU A 177 9.94 20.38 23.75
C GLU A 177 9.88 19.41 22.56
N SER A 178 9.18 18.27 22.68
CA SER A 178 8.92 17.35 21.57
C SER A 178 8.17 18.04 20.41
N LEU A 179 7.14 18.84 20.72
CA LEU A 179 6.38 19.58 19.70
C LEU A 179 7.23 20.64 18.98
N GLU A 180 8.09 21.37 19.69
CA GLU A 180 9.03 22.33 19.09
C GLU A 180 10.00 21.65 18.13
N GLN A 181 10.42 20.43 18.47
CA GLN A 181 11.31 19.62 17.66
C GLN A 181 10.60 18.85 16.53
N ARG A 182 9.27 19.02 16.38
CA ARG A 182 8.43 18.32 15.39
C ARG A 182 8.54 16.80 15.49
N ASP A 183 8.67 16.29 16.70
CA ASP A 183 8.77 14.86 16.97
C ASP A 183 7.38 14.21 16.88
N VAL A 184 6.97 13.90 15.65
CA VAL A 184 5.63 13.39 15.31
C VAL A 184 5.30 12.09 16.06
N PHE A 185 6.30 11.23 16.26
CA PHE A 185 6.15 9.90 16.86
C PHE A 185 6.44 9.86 18.36
N GLY A 186 6.81 10.99 18.98
CA GLY A 186 7.06 11.05 20.42
C GLY A 186 8.32 10.31 20.86
N GLU A 187 9.27 10.04 19.95
CA GLU A 187 10.50 9.30 20.25
C GLU A 187 11.29 9.99 21.37
N LYS A 188 11.30 11.32 21.39
CA LYS A 188 12.07 12.12 22.38
C LYS A 188 11.38 12.18 23.73
N VAL A 189 10.06 12.17 23.74
CA VAL A 189 9.27 12.13 24.98
C VAL A 189 9.52 10.80 25.70
N MET A 190 9.58 9.70 24.94
CA MET A 190 9.83 8.37 25.47
C MET A 190 11.24 8.23 26.06
N GLU A 191 12.26 8.82 25.43
CA GLU A 191 13.62 8.86 25.98
C GLU A 191 13.67 9.60 27.34
N CYS A 192 13.00 10.75 27.46
CA CYS A 192 12.92 11.48 28.73
C CYS A 192 12.09 10.75 29.80
N ALA A 193 10.99 10.09 29.42
CA ALA A 193 10.09 9.41 30.36
C ALA A 193 10.66 8.09 30.91
N ALA A 194 11.41 7.36 30.08
CA ALA A 194 12.02 6.08 30.45
C ALA A 194 13.13 6.25 31.50
N ASP A 195 13.89 7.34 31.43
CA ASP A 195 15.01 7.59 32.35
C ASP A 195 14.54 8.11 33.73
N ASP A 196 13.46 8.90 33.80
CA ASP A 196 13.08 9.62 35.03
C ASP A 196 11.79 9.15 35.72
N MET A 197 10.83 8.51 35.03
CA MET A 197 9.47 8.30 35.58
C MET A 197 9.07 6.84 35.84
N GLY A 198 9.91 5.86 35.49
CA GLY A 198 9.62 4.43 35.75
C GLY A 198 8.30 3.94 35.14
N VAL A 199 7.83 4.62 34.10
CA VAL A 199 6.61 4.29 33.37
C VAL A 199 6.94 3.15 32.41
N ASP A 200 6.16 2.07 32.49
CA ASP A 200 6.22 0.99 31.50
C ASP A 200 5.91 1.60 30.12
N PRO A 201 6.83 1.53 29.13
CA PRO A 201 6.66 2.22 27.86
C PRO A 201 5.65 1.50 26.96
N GLU A 202 4.38 1.53 27.34
CA GLU A 202 3.27 1.33 26.42
C GLU A 202 2.23 2.42 26.70
N PRO A 203 2.01 3.32 25.74
CA PRO A 203 1.15 2.94 24.63
C PRO A 203 1.60 3.53 23.28
N THR A 204 1.05 3.00 22.19
CA THR A 204 1.00 3.57 20.81
C THR A 204 1.62 4.97 20.64
N ASP A 205 2.51 5.13 19.65
CA ASP A 205 3.06 6.43 19.31
C ASP A 205 1.96 7.50 19.06
N PRO A 206 2.20 8.78 19.40
CA PRO A 206 1.16 9.79 19.36
C PRO A 206 0.59 10.04 17.95
N PHE A 207 1.35 9.75 16.90
CA PHE A 207 0.88 9.89 15.52
C PHE A 207 -0.14 8.81 15.17
N THR A 208 0.12 7.55 15.53
CA THR A 208 -0.85 6.47 15.35
C THR A 208 -2.14 6.72 16.13
N GLU A 209 -2.05 7.22 17.36
CA GLU A 209 -3.26 7.57 18.13
C GLU A 209 -4.04 8.74 17.49
N TYR A 210 -3.34 9.73 16.91
CA TYR A 210 -3.97 10.77 16.11
C TYR A 210 -4.70 10.21 14.88
N LEU A 211 -4.09 9.28 14.15
CA LEU A 211 -4.74 8.63 13.00
C LEU A 211 -6.00 7.85 13.42
N ARG A 212 -5.98 7.15 14.55
CA ARG A 212 -7.17 6.50 15.13
C ARG A 212 -8.24 7.51 15.49
N HIS A 213 -7.85 8.61 16.13
CA HIS A 213 -8.76 9.69 16.49
C HIS A 213 -9.46 10.25 15.24
N LEU A 214 -8.70 10.56 14.18
CA LEU A 214 -9.26 11.01 12.91
C LEU A 214 -10.21 9.98 12.28
N ALA A 215 -9.79 8.71 12.20
CA ALA A 215 -10.62 7.65 11.63
C ALA A 215 -11.97 7.53 12.36
N ARG A 216 -11.94 7.59 13.69
CA ARG A 216 -13.15 7.60 14.54
C ARG A 216 -14.02 8.84 14.31
N GLN A 217 -13.42 10.02 14.11
CA GLN A 217 -14.17 11.26 13.84
C GLN A 217 -14.94 11.21 12.52
N PHE A 218 -14.42 10.50 11.52
CA PHE A 218 -15.15 10.31 10.27
C PHE A 218 -16.36 9.36 10.42
N GLY A 219 -16.47 8.64 11.53
CA GLY A 219 -17.57 7.72 11.79
C GLY A 219 -17.65 6.60 10.75
N THR A 220 -16.50 6.14 10.25
CA THR A 220 -16.43 5.14 9.18
C THR A 220 -15.83 3.84 9.69
N GLU A 221 -16.51 2.74 9.39
CA GLU A 221 -16.00 1.37 9.62
C GLU A 221 -15.05 0.92 8.50
N ARG A 222 -14.88 1.76 7.45
CA ARG A 222 -14.05 1.46 6.28
C ARG A 222 -12.56 1.69 6.49
N ILE A 223 -12.15 2.30 7.60
CA ILE A 223 -10.73 2.51 7.90
C ILE A 223 -10.52 2.04 9.32
N ASN A 224 -9.77 0.96 9.47
CA ASN A 224 -9.36 0.49 10.77
C ASN A 224 -7.86 0.72 10.95
N VAL A 225 -7.50 1.45 11.98
CA VAL A 225 -6.11 1.68 12.38
C VAL A 225 -5.90 0.90 13.67
N LEU A 226 -5.30 -0.27 13.56
CA LEU A 226 -5.12 -1.21 14.65
C LEU A 226 -3.88 -0.86 15.47
N GLN A 227 -3.89 -1.25 16.74
CA GLN A 227 -2.68 -1.38 17.53
C GLN A 227 -2.17 -2.79 17.36
N GLU A 228 -0.87 -2.94 17.11
CA GLU A 228 -0.20 -4.19 17.39
C GLU A 228 -0.16 -4.38 18.91
N HIS A 229 -1.20 -4.97 19.47
CA HIS A 229 -1.09 -5.64 20.77
C HIS A 229 -0.83 -7.09 20.46
N MET A 230 0.43 -7.51 20.32
CA MET A 230 0.83 -8.94 20.27
C MET A 230 -0.28 -9.86 19.77
N THR A 231 -0.86 -9.56 18.61
CA THR A 231 -1.95 -10.39 18.11
C THR A 231 -1.22 -11.61 17.60
N ASP A 232 -1.57 -12.80 18.08
CA ASP A 232 -0.98 -14.09 17.69
C ASP A 232 -0.69 -14.20 16.18
N GLU A 233 -1.48 -13.52 15.35
CA GLU A 233 -1.24 -13.42 13.91
C GLU A 233 0.07 -12.72 13.52
N ILE A 234 0.51 -11.61 14.13
CA ILE A 234 1.71 -10.84 13.69
C ILE A 234 3.02 -11.43 14.22
N ASP A 235 2.99 -12.11 15.37
CA ASP A 235 4.16 -12.84 15.90
C ASP A 235 4.57 -14.03 15.01
N LEU A 236 3.62 -14.56 14.22
CA LEU A 236 3.91 -15.52 13.14
C LEU A 236 4.81 -14.96 12.04
N TRP A 237 5.00 -13.64 11.97
CA TRP A 237 5.55 -13.02 10.77
C TRP A 237 6.82 -12.20 11.00
N GLY A 238 7.18 -11.89 12.26
CA GLY A 238 8.46 -11.24 12.61
C GLY A 238 8.75 -9.95 11.83
N THR A 239 7.72 -9.29 11.30
CA THR A 239 7.83 -8.24 10.27
C THR A 239 8.02 -6.85 10.89
N SER A 240 7.72 -6.71 12.17
CA SER A 240 7.85 -5.45 12.92
C SER A 240 9.30 -5.05 13.22
N ALA A 241 10.23 -6.00 13.31
CA ALA A 241 11.60 -5.71 13.76
C ALA A 241 12.53 -5.09 12.69
N GLN A 242 12.18 -5.16 11.40
CA GLN A 242 13.11 -4.79 10.31
C GLN A 242 12.91 -3.38 9.74
N PHE A 243 11.81 -2.69 10.05
CA PHE A 243 11.41 -1.45 9.34
C PHE A 243 11.21 -0.22 10.26
N GLY A 244 11.55 -0.31 11.55
CA GLY A 244 11.50 0.81 12.51
C GLY A 244 10.10 1.15 13.01
N ALA A 245 9.93 2.25 13.77
CA ALA A 245 8.67 2.61 14.42
C ALA A 245 7.43 2.72 13.48
N TRP A 246 7.63 2.87 12.16
CA TRP A 246 6.56 2.87 11.17
C TRP A 246 5.94 1.48 10.91
N SER A 247 6.65 0.38 11.21
CA SER A 247 6.16 -0.98 10.92
C SER A 247 5.27 -1.59 11.97
N SER A 248 4.98 -0.88 13.05
CA SER A 248 3.99 -1.29 14.06
C SER A 248 2.56 -0.83 13.73
N LEU A 249 2.38 -0.04 12.66
CA LEU A 249 1.08 0.46 12.24
C LEU A 249 0.37 -0.58 11.37
N SER A 250 -0.45 -1.42 12.01
CA SER A 250 -1.40 -2.28 11.31
C SER A 250 -2.66 -1.51 10.93
N TYR A 251 -3.11 -1.64 9.68
CA TYR A 251 -4.31 -0.98 9.20
C TYR A 251 -5.05 -1.81 8.15
N SER A 252 -6.34 -1.53 7.97
CA SER A 252 -7.13 -2.06 6.87
C SER A 252 -8.00 -0.98 6.24
N ILE A 253 -8.12 -1.07 4.91
CA ILE A 253 -9.02 -0.23 4.11
C ILE A 253 -10.15 -1.13 3.61
N ASN A 254 -11.37 -0.74 3.95
CA ASN A 254 -12.61 -1.42 3.66
C ASN A 254 -12.61 -2.91 4.11
N PRO A 255 -12.49 -3.19 5.42
CA PRO A 255 -12.47 -4.55 5.93
C PRO A 255 -13.74 -5.34 5.60
N GLU A 256 -14.90 -4.69 5.48
CA GLU A 256 -16.15 -5.33 5.05
C GLU A 256 -16.04 -5.91 3.63
N GLU A 257 -15.42 -5.18 2.70
CA GLU A 257 -15.23 -5.68 1.34
C GLU A 257 -14.20 -6.79 1.29
N LEU A 258 -13.15 -6.72 2.11
CA LEU A 258 -12.21 -7.83 2.26
C LEU A 258 -12.96 -9.08 2.76
N ASP A 259 -13.75 -8.93 3.81
CA ASP A 259 -14.55 -10.01 4.40
C ASP A 259 -15.56 -10.58 3.40
N ARG A 260 -16.23 -9.73 2.61
CA ARG A 260 -17.13 -10.16 1.53
C ARG A 260 -16.38 -11.00 0.48
N LEU A 261 -15.17 -10.60 0.12
CA LEU A 261 -14.35 -11.32 -0.87
C LEU A 261 -13.82 -12.65 -0.32
N THR A 262 -13.49 -12.71 0.96
CA THR A 262 -12.78 -13.86 1.56
C THR A 262 -13.68 -14.73 2.44
N GLY A 263 -14.91 -14.33 2.70
CA GLY A 263 -15.82 -14.95 3.66
C GLY A 263 -15.21 -15.12 5.06
N GLY A 264 -14.30 -14.24 5.46
CA GLY A 264 -13.52 -14.36 6.69
C GLY A 264 -12.48 -15.49 6.72
N ASP A 265 -12.26 -16.21 5.62
CA ASP A 265 -11.26 -17.29 5.57
C ASP A 265 -9.82 -16.75 5.63
N PHE A 266 -9.02 -17.34 6.51
CA PHE A 266 -7.64 -16.93 6.77
C PHE A 266 -6.76 -17.02 5.52
N TRP A 267 -6.82 -18.14 4.79
CA TRP A 267 -5.97 -18.36 3.63
C TRP A 267 -6.41 -17.52 2.43
N ALA A 268 -7.70 -17.36 2.21
CA ALA A 268 -8.22 -16.47 1.19
C ALA A 268 -7.83 -15.01 1.47
N GLY A 269 -7.93 -14.57 2.73
CA GLY A 269 -7.47 -13.24 3.16
C GLY A 269 -5.97 -13.06 2.96
N MET A 270 -5.17 -14.06 3.31
CA MET A 270 -3.72 -14.04 3.16
C MET A 270 -3.30 -13.95 1.69
N ALA A 271 -4.01 -14.63 0.78
CA ALA A 271 -3.71 -14.59 -0.66
C ALA A 271 -3.81 -13.17 -1.22
N LEU A 272 -4.79 -12.39 -0.74
CA LEU A 272 -4.95 -10.98 -1.11
C LEU A 272 -3.97 -10.07 -0.37
N LYS A 273 -3.82 -10.27 0.96
CA LYS A 273 -2.93 -9.46 1.79
C LYS A 273 -1.47 -9.57 1.37
N ARG A 274 -1.01 -10.72 0.85
CA ARG A 274 0.38 -10.92 0.37
C ARG A 274 0.61 -10.65 -1.11
N GLY A 275 -0.44 -10.26 -1.84
CA GLY A 275 -0.33 -10.02 -3.27
C GLY A 275 -0.09 -11.28 -4.11
N HIS A 276 -0.35 -12.49 -3.57
CA HIS A 276 -0.41 -13.72 -4.37
C HIS A 276 -1.48 -13.62 -5.44
N VAL A 277 -2.54 -12.85 -5.17
CA VAL A 277 -3.59 -12.47 -6.12
C VAL A 277 -4.01 -11.02 -5.92
N LYS A 278 -4.31 -10.33 -7.02
CA LYS A 278 -4.96 -9.01 -7.01
C LYS A 278 -6.47 -9.17 -7.10
N ILE A 279 -7.22 -8.21 -6.55
CA ILE A 279 -8.69 -8.16 -6.67
C ILE A 279 -9.11 -8.16 -8.15
N SER A 280 -8.33 -7.51 -9.02
CA SER A 280 -8.57 -7.49 -10.47
C SER A 280 -8.37 -8.84 -11.16
N ASP A 281 -7.66 -9.77 -10.53
CA ASP A 281 -7.37 -11.09 -11.08
C ASP A 281 -8.44 -12.13 -10.70
N ILE A 282 -9.37 -11.75 -9.81
CA ILE A 282 -10.50 -12.61 -9.43
C ILE A 282 -11.44 -12.72 -10.64
N PRO A 283 -11.74 -13.95 -11.12
CA PRO A 283 -12.68 -14.17 -12.22
C PRO A 283 -14.05 -13.53 -11.95
N GLU A 284 -14.67 -12.94 -12.99
CA GLU A 284 -15.95 -12.23 -12.85
C GLU A 284 -17.06 -13.14 -12.31
N ASP A 285 -17.08 -14.41 -12.71
CA ASP A 285 -18.03 -15.44 -12.24
C ASP A 285 -17.83 -15.83 -10.77
N LEU A 286 -16.68 -15.48 -10.20
CA LEU A 286 -16.39 -15.67 -8.79
C LEU A 286 -16.64 -14.41 -7.95
N LEU A 287 -17.01 -13.27 -8.53
CA LEU A 287 -17.29 -12.04 -7.77
C LEU A 287 -18.72 -11.97 -7.21
N ASP A 288 -19.64 -12.75 -7.77
CA ASP A 288 -21.02 -12.86 -7.31
C ASP A 288 -21.08 -13.45 -5.89
N ASP A 289 -22.07 -13.04 -5.12
CA ASP A 289 -22.21 -13.43 -3.71
C ASP A 289 -22.57 -14.93 -3.55
N ASP A 290 -23.20 -15.54 -4.55
CA ASP A 290 -23.54 -16.97 -4.60
C ASP A 290 -22.34 -17.88 -4.90
N ALA A 291 -21.24 -17.30 -5.40
CA ALA A 291 -19.99 -18.00 -5.70
C ALA A 291 -18.98 -17.96 -4.53
N SER A 292 -19.38 -17.50 -3.34
CA SER A 292 -18.50 -17.28 -2.19
C SER A 292 -17.59 -18.48 -1.88
N ASP A 293 -18.16 -19.68 -1.70
CA ASP A 293 -17.37 -20.88 -1.34
C ASP A 293 -16.30 -21.20 -2.41
N LYS A 294 -16.66 -21.07 -3.69
CA LYS A 294 -15.73 -21.30 -4.81
C LYS A 294 -14.66 -20.23 -4.89
N ARG A 295 -15.00 -18.96 -4.60
CA ARG A 295 -14.05 -17.85 -4.54
C ARG A 295 -13.04 -18.08 -3.42
N ILE A 296 -13.49 -18.48 -2.23
CA ILE A 296 -12.65 -18.77 -1.07
C ILE A 296 -11.67 -19.89 -1.39
N GLU A 297 -12.16 -21.02 -1.92
CA GLU A 297 -11.32 -22.14 -2.33
C GLU A 297 -10.29 -21.71 -3.40
N TRP A 298 -10.73 -20.95 -4.40
CA TRP A 298 -9.86 -20.45 -5.46
C TRP A 298 -8.77 -19.51 -4.94
N LEU A 299 -9.10 -18.60 -4.01
CA LEU A 299 -8.15 -17.67 -3.38
C LEU A 299 -7.16 -18.44 -2.50
N GLY A 300 -7.64 -19.33 -1.64
CA GLY A 300 -6.80 -20.14 -0.78
C GLY A 300 -5.76 -20.93 -1.59
N ASN A 301 -6.17 -21.56 -2.69
CA ASN A 301 -5.28 -22.34 -3.55
C ASN A 301 -4.15 -21.55 -4.23
N LYS A 302 -4.08 -20.23 -4.04
CA LYS A 302 -3.02 -19.36 -4.56
C LYS A 302 -1.80 -19.32 -3.68
N ILE A 303 -1.96 -19.65 -2.40
CA ILE A 303 -0.86 -19.70 -1.45
C ILE A 303 -0.14 -21.04 -1.65
N PRO A 304 1.18 -21.03 -1.96
CA PRO A 304 1.98 -22.23 -2.10
C PRO A 304 1.95 -23.11 -0.84
N GLN A 305 2.06 -24.43 -1.02
CA GLN A 305 1.96 -25.38 0.09
C GLN A 305 3.14 -25.25 1.07
N ASP A 306 4.34 -24.99 0.56
CA ASP A 306 5.54 -24.74 1.37
C ASP A 306 5.37 -23.52 2.28
N GLU A 307 4.76 -22.45 1.76
CA GLU A 307 4.42 -21.29 2.58
C GLU A 307 3.37 -21.67 3.64
N ARG A 308 2.30 -22.38 3.27
CA ARG A 308 1.29 -22.86 4.25
C ARG A 308 1.91 -23.66 5.39
N ASP A 309 2.84 -24.55 5.06
CA ASP A 309 3.53 -25.41 6.02
C ASP A 309 4.42 -24.60 6.97
N GLU A 310 5.17 -23.60 6.46
CA GLU A 310 6.00 -22.70 7.27
C GLU A 310 5.16 -21.90 8.27
N ILE A 311 4.01 -21.43 7.82
CA ILE A 311 3.06 -20.65 8.62
C ILE A 311 2.49 -21.49 9.75
N GLN A 312 2.05 -22.70 9.43
CA GLN A 312 1.51 -23.62 10.41
C GLN A 312 2.56 -24.02 11.44
N ALA A 313 3.79 -24.30 11.00
CA ALA A 313 4.89 -24.63 11.89
C ALA A 313 5.18 -23.50 12.89
N ARG A 314 5.16 -22.25 12.43
CA ARG A 314 5.39 -21.10 13.30
C ARG A 314 4.24 -20.84 14.27
N ALA A 315 3.00 -21.13 13.86
CA ALA A 315 1.84 -21.09 14.76
C ALA A 315 1.96 -22.13 15.86
N ASP A 316 2.34 -23.35 15.50
CA ASP A 316 2.54 -24.42 16.46
C ASP A 316 3.67 -24.07 17.46
N GLU A 317 4.75 -23.43 17.01
CA GLU A 317 5.84 -22.94 17.89
C GLU A 317 5.37 -21.88 18.89
N ILE A 318 4.60 -20.90 18.43
CA ILE A 318 4.07 -19.81 19.28
C ILE A 318 3.08 -20.39 20.30
N TYR A 319 2.12 -21.21 19.87
CA TYR A 319 1.14 -21.82 20.78
C TYR A 319 1.76 -22.85 21.74
N ALA A 320 2.90 -23.45 21.41
CA ALA A 320 3.65 -24.31 22.33
C ALA A 320 4.43 -23.52 23.41
N SER A 321 4.60 -22.20 23.23
CA SER A 321 5.31 -21.32 24.17
C SER A 321 4.42 -20.68 25.23
N PHE A 322 3.09 -20.83 25.11
CA PHE A 322 2.06 -20.43 26.07
C PHE A 322 1.62 -21.60 26.97
#